data_AF-A0A358EKW0-F1
#
_entry.id   AF-A0A358EKW0-F1
#
_cell.length_a   1.000
_cell.length_b   1.000
_cell.length_c   1.000
_cell.angle_alpha   90.00
_cell.angle_beta   90.00
_cell.angle_gamma   90.00
#
_symmetry.space_group_name_H-M   'P 1'
#
loop_
_entity.id
_entity.type
_entity.pdbx_description
1 polymer ?
#
loop_
_entity_poly.entity_id
_entity_poly.type
_entity_poly.pdbx_seq_one_letter_code
_entity_poly.pdbx_strand_id
1 'polypeptide(L)' 'MEAWVIWIIVGAIFVIAEIFSASFFAGPIGFGCIVAAILAEQEASAAVQFTSFSITTVVMLLAIRPI' A
#
# COMPACT_ATOMS: atom_id res chain seq x y z
N MET A 1 7.14 8.43 15.73
CA MET A 1 7.38 7.44 14.67
C MET A 1 7.20 8.16 13.35
N GLU A 2 8.16 8.09 12.44
CA GLU A 2 8.08 8.80 11.16
C GLU A 2 7.00 8.20 10.26
N ALA A 3 6.37 9.04 9.42
CA ALA A 3 5.22 8.63 8.62
C ALA A 3 5.53 7.47 7.66
N TRP A 4 6.73 7.45 7.08
CA TRP A 4 7.17 6.36 6.19
C TRP A 4 7.23 5.01 6.94
N VAL A 5 7.66 5.00 8.21
CA VAL A 5 7.70 3.78 9.04
C VAL A 5 6.28 3.24 9.28
N ILE A 6 5.30 4.13 9.49
CA ILE A 6 3.90 3.74 9.66
C ILE A 6 3.39 3.02 8.41
N TRP A 7 3.66 3.57 7.22
CA TRP A 7 3.27 2.94 5.96
C TRP A 7 3.94 1.58 5.74
N ILE A 8 5.22 1.44 6.09
CA ILE A 8 5.91 0.15 6.01
C ILE A 8 5.28 -0.89 6.96
N ILE A 9 4.96 -0.51 8.20
CA ILE A 9 4.31 -1.41 9.16
C ILE A 9 2.94 -1.85 8.63
N VAL A 10 2.13 -0.91 8.16
CA VAL A 10 0.80 -1.21 7.60
C VAL A 10 0.93 -2.11 6.36
N GLY A 11 1.88 -1.82 5.48
CA GLY A 11 2.16 -2.65 4.31
C GLY A 11 2.57 -4.08 4.68
N ALA A 12 3.44 -4.24 5.67
CA ALA A 12 3.85 -5.55 6.17
C ALA A 12 2.66 -6.35 6.74
N ILE A 13 1.76 -5.70 7.48
CA ILE A 13 0.53 -6.33 7.99
C ILE A 13 -0.32 -6.87 6.85
N PHE A 14 -0.52 -6.08 5.78
CA PHE A 14 -1.29 -6.52 4.62
C PHE A 14 -0.64 -7.66 3.84
N VAL A 15 0.68 -7.62 3.65
CA VAL A 15 1.42 -8.72 3.00
C VAL A 15 1.35 -9.99 3.85
N ILE A 16 1.45 -9.89 5.18
CA ILE A 16 1.31 -11.04 6.08
C ILE A 16 -0.14 -11.57 6.04
N ALA A 17 -1.13 -10.69 6.08
CA ALA A 17 -2.54 -11.07 5.98
C ALA A 17 -2.84 -11.82 4.67
N GLU A 18 -2.16 -11.46 3.58
CA GLU A 18 -2.28 -12.13 2.29
C GLU A 18 -1.90 -13.62 2.38
N ILE A 19 -0.86 -13.98 3.15
CA ILE A 19 -0.43 -15.38 3.33
C ILE A 19 -1.57 -16.25 3.88
N PHE A 20 -2.41 -15.69 4.76
CA PHE A 20 -3.54 -16.40 5.35
C PHE A 20 -4.80 -16.37 4.48
N SER A 21 -4.98 -15.32 3.67
CA SER A 21 -6.19 -15.16 2.87
C SER A 21 -6.12 -15.87 1.51
N ALA A 22 -4.92 -15.98 0.92
CA ALA A 22 -4.69 -16.45 -0.45
C ALA A 22 -5.61 -15.82 -1.51
N SER A 23 -6.11 -14.61 -1.22
CA SER A 23 -7.19 -13.94 -1.95
C SER A 23 -6.67 -12.84 -2.88
N PHE A 24 -5.35 -12.67 -2.98
CA PHE A 24 -4.64 -11.62 -3.72
C PHE A 24 -5.31 -10.23 -3.60
N PHE A 25 -5.89 -9.94 -2.44
CA PHE A 25 -6.59 -8.69 -2.14
C PHE A 25 -5.79 -7.83 -1.19
N ALA A 26 -5.20 -8.44 -0.16
CA ALA A 26 -4.36 -7.75 0.82
C ALA A 26 -2.96 -7.44 0.23
N GLY A 27 -2.43 -8.30 -0.65
CA GLY A 27 -1.16 -8.07 -1.33
C GLY A 27 -1.09 -6.72 -2.10
N PRO A 28 -2.04 -6.43 -3.01
CA PRO A 28 -2.13 -5.14 -3.72
C PRO A 28 -2.20 -3.91 -2.80
N ILE A 29 -2.93 -4.02 -1.69
CA ILE A 29 -3.04 -2.96 -0.68
C ILE A 29 -1.68 -2.74 0.00
N GLY A 30 -0.98 -3.83 0.36
CA GLY A 30 0.36 -3.76 0.90
C GLY A 30 1.36 -3.08 -0.04
N PHE A 31 1.24 -3.31 -1.35
CA PHE A 31 2.04 -2.62 -2.35
C PHE A 31 1.72 -1.12 -2.43
N GLY A 32 0.45 -0.74 -2.33
CA GLY A 32 0.04 0.65 -2.21
C GLY A 32 0.68 1.37 -1.01
N CYS A 33 0.82 0.68 0.12
CA CYS A 33 1.50 1.21 1.29
C CYS A 33 2.99 1.47 1.05
N ILE A 34 3.68 0.63 0.27
CA ILE A 34 5.09 0.83 -0.07
C ILE A 34 5.27 2.13 -0.89
N VAL A 35 4.40 2.36 -1.88
CA VAL A 35 4.46 3.60 -2.67
C VAL A 35 4.20 4.84 -1.81
N ALA A 36 3.22 4.78 -0.90
CA ALA A 36 2.96 5.87 0.03
C ALA A 36 4.11 6.08 1.04
N ALA A 37 4.81 5.01 1.45
CA ALA A 37 5.99 5.10 2.31
C ALA A 37 7.13 5.87 1.63
N ILE A 38 7.38 5.61 0.33
CA ILE A 38 8.41 6.32 -0.44
C ILE A 38 8.08 7.82 -0.51
N LEU A 39 6.82 8.18 -0.78
CA LEU A 39 6.43 9.59 -0.81
C LEU A 39 6.47 10.24 0.58
N ALA A 40 6.18 9.48 1.64
CA ALA A 40 6.30 9.97 3.01
C ALA A 40 7.76 10.22 3.43
N GLU A 41 8.72 9.43 2.90
CA GLU A 41 10.16 9.66 3.11
C GLU A 41 10.64 10.93 2.40
N GLN A 42 10.05 11.26 1.26
CA GLN A 42 10.28 12.52 0.53
C GLN A 42 9.52 13.72 1.10
N GLU A 43 9.02 13.62 2.33
CA GLU A 43 8.24 14.67 3.02
C GLU A 43 6.99 15.14 2.24
N ALA A 44 6.43 14.29 1.37
CA ALA A 44 5.21 14.62 0.65
C ALA A 44 4.04 14.81 1.63
N SER A 45 3.10 15.69 1.28
CA SER A 45 1.93 15.96 2.12
C SER A 45 1.07 14.70 2.31
N ALA A 46 0.34 14.63 3.43
CA ALA A 46 -0.55 13.50 3.73
C ALA A 46 -1.56 13.24 2.60
N ALA A 47 -2.08 14.31 1.98
CA ALA A 47 -3.01 14.20 0.85
C ALA A 47 -2.37 13.46 -0.34
N VAL A 48 -1.10 13.73 -0.65
CA VAL A 48 -0.37 13.05 -1.72
C VAL A 48 -0.13 11.58 -1.38
N GLN A 49 0.25 11.27 -0.14
CA GLN A 49 0.46 9.90 0.33
C GLN A 49 -0.81 9.04 0.22
N PHE A 50 -1.97 9.57 0.65
CA PHE A 50 -3.24 8.84 0.54
C PHE A 50 -3.73 8.71 -0.91
N THR A 51 -3.45 9.72 -1.74
CA THR A 51 -3.80 9.68 -3.17
C THR A 51 -2.97 8.63 -3.89
N SER A 52 -1.65 8.60 -3.67
CA SER A 52 -0.77 7.59 -4.28
C SER A 52 -1.12 6.18 -3.81
N PHE A 53 -1.37 5.99 -2.51
CA PHE A 53 -1.84 4.73 -1.95
C PHE A 53 -3.09 4.22 -2.68
N SER A 54 -4.10 5.09 -2.83
CA SER A 54 -5.38 4.73 -3.44
C SER A 54 -5.21 4.37 -4.91
N ILE A 55 -4.48 5.20 -5.68
CA ILE A 55 -4.24 4.97 -7.11
C ILE A 55 -3.47 3.66 -7.31
N THR A 56 -2.36 3.46 -6.59
CA THR A 56 -1.54 2.25 -6.72
C THR A 56 -2.31 1.00 -6.36
N THR A 57 -3.12 1.05 -5.29
CA THR A 57 -3.96 -0.09 -4.88
C THR A 57 -4.97 -0.45 -5.96
N VAL A 58 -5.68 0.53 -6.51
CA VAL A 58 -6.67 0.31 -7.59
C VAL A 58 -5.99 -0.25 -8.84
N VAL A 59 -4.86 0.33 -9.25
CA VAL A 59 -4.10 -0.14 -10.42
C VAL A 59 -3.65 -1.58 -10.23
N MET A 60 -3.10 -1.93 -9.05
CA MET A 60 -2.67 -3.29 -8.75
C MET A 60 -3.84 -4.29 -8.71
N LEU A 61 -4.97 -3.89 -8.13
CA LEU A 61 -6.18 -4.72 -8.11
C LEU A 61 -6.66 -5.00 -9.54
N LEU A 62 -6.74 -3.98 -10.40
CA LEU A 62 -7.14 -4.14 -11.80
C LEU A 62 -6.13 -4.97 -12.62
N ALA A 63 -4.84 -4.87 -12.32
CA ALA A 63 -3.80 -5.61 -13.04
C ALA A 63 -3.72 -7.08 -12.65
N ILE A 64 -3.85 -7.40 -11.35
CA ILE A 64 -3.72 -8.77 -10.82
C ILE A 64 -5.06 -9.50 -10.88
N ARG A 65 -6.17 -8.78 -10.68
CA ARG A 65 -7.54 -9.30 -10.72
C ARG A 65 -8.43 -8.34 -11.52
N PRO A 66 -8.31 -8.34 -12.87
CA PRO A 66 -9.30 -7.68 -13.69
C PRO A 66 -10.65 -8.33 -13.38
N ILE A 67 -11.61 -7.48 -12.99
CA ILE A 67 -12.98 -7.84 -12.58
C ILE A 67 -13.63 -8.76 -13.63
#